data_AF-A0A7S1Y572-F1
#
_entry.id   AF-A0A7S1Y572-F1
#
_cell.length_a   1.000
_cell.length_b   1.000
_cell.length_c   1.000
_cell.angle_alpha   90.00
_cell.angle_beta   90.00
_cell.angle_gamma   90.00
#
_symmetry.space_group_name_H-M   'P 1'
#
loop_
_entity.id
_entity.type
_entity.pdbx_description
1 polymer ?
#
loop_
_entity_poly.entity_id
_entity_poly.type
_entity_poly.pdbx_seq_one_letter_code
_entity_poly.pdbx_strand_id
1 'polypeptide(L)'
;MDDALDFAAAPTDDAPILLGAPPEDAGFAAPPMDDAFVGTVDDAGEAPAIILGAPPPVAADDEGVVETVEEVVEEPTGPSPMQLWNEEWQNTLLERKDAENAKKAEFLDASKQAMDEFSAQRETKRESKMSKNRADEQEKLEAIEADLENDNSWQRVCKMVELSHDQASADVKRMRDVMILLKNDTNKAVALA
;
A
#
# COMPACT_ATOMS: atom_id res chain seq x y z
N MET A 1 -15.76 7.27 -37.51
CA MET A 1 -14.34 7.29 -37.90
C MET A 1 -13.96 8.76 -37.78
N ASP A 2 -13.42 9.26 -36.68
CA ASP A 2 -12.70 8.67 -35.56
C ASP A 2 -12.79 9.69 -34.40
N ASP A 3 -13.14 9.23 -33.20
CA ASP A 3 -12.98 10.02 -31.98
C ASP A 3 -12.50 9.03 -30.91
N ALA A 4 -11.19 8.83 -30.91
CA ALA A 4 -10.50 8.02 -29.92
C ALA A 4 -10.06 8.94 -28.79
N LEU A 5 -10.79 8.86 -27.69
CA LEU A 5 -10.43 9.47 -26.41
C LEU A 5 -9.08 8.92 -25.96
N ASP A 6 -8.07 9.79 -26.05
CA ASP A 6 -6.73 9.61 -25.51
C ASP A 6 -6.79 9.58 -23.98
N PHE A 7 -6.98 8.38 -23.42
CA PHE A 7 -6.92 8.14 -21.99
C PHE A 7 -5.45 8.09 -21.57
N ALA A 8 -4.98 9.26 -21.12
CA ALA A 8 -3.94 9.46 -20.11
C ALA A 8 -2.66 8.63 -20.27
N ALA A 9 -1.63 9.28 -20.85
CA ALA A 9 -0.24 8.95 -20.60
C ALA A 9 0.02 8.82 -19.09
N ALA A 10 0.63 7.70 -18.70
CA ALA A 10 1.00 7.42 -17.32
C ALA A 10 1.92 8.54 -16.77
N PRO A 11 1.66 9.06 -15.55
CA PRO A 11 2.54 10.04 -14.95
C PRO A 11 3.91 9.41 -14.71
N THR A 12 4.94 10.00 -15.30
CA THR A 12 6.34 9.63 -15.10
C THR A 12 6.74 9.84 -13.64
N ASP A 13 7.37 8.83 -13.06
CA ASP A 13 7.70 8.63 -11.64
C ASP A 13 8.81 9.56 -11.09
N ASP A 14 8.93 10.77 -11.63
CA ASP A 14 10.02 11.73 -11.29
C ASP A 14 9.50 13.16 -11.06
N ALA A 15 8.21 13.31 -10.75
CA ALA A 15 7.68 14.57 -10.26
C ALA A 15 7.83 14.64 -8.73
N PRO A 16 8.51 15.66 -8.18
CA PRO A 16 8.61 15.82 -6.73
C PRO A 16 7.20 16.01 -6.14
N ILE A 17 6.83 15.14 -5.20
CA ILE A 17 5.61 15.28 -4.41
C ILE A 17 5.69 16.63 -3.71
N LEU A 18 4.89 17.60 -4.17
CA LEU A 18 4.74 18.91 -3.57
C LEU A 18 3.97 18.76 -2.25
N LEU A 19 4.62 18.20 -1.23
CA LEU A 19 4.14 18.24 0.14
C LEU A 19 4.36 19.68 0.61
N GLY A 20 3.27 20.46 0.62
CA GLY A 20 3.26 21.83 1.11
C GLY A 20 3.89 21.94 2.50
N ALA A 21 4.47 23.11 2.78
CA ALA A 21 5.16 23.42 4.03
C ALA A 21 4.33 23.02 5.26
N PRO A 22 4.95 22.45 6.30
CA PRO A 22 4.23 22.03 7.50
C PRO A 22 3.62 23.26 8.18
N PRO A 23 2.35 23.20 8.61
CA PRO A 23 1.79 24.25 9.44
C PRO A 23 2.55 24.28 10.76
N GLU A 24 3.21 25.40 11.03
CA GLU A 24 3.74 25.70 12.35
C GLU A 24 2.55 25.90 13.30
N ASP A 25 2.59 25.21 14.44
CA ASP A 25 1.64 25.31 15.56
C ASP A 25 0.35 24.45 15.47
N ALA A 26 0.51 23.13 15.61
CA ALA A 26 -0.53 22.26 16.15
C ALA A 26 0.07 21.43 17.30
N GLY A 27 -0.07 21.95 18.51
CA GLY A 27 0.38 21.32 19.74
C GLY A 27 -0.02 19.84 19.81
N PHE A 28 1.00 18.97 19.85
CA PHE A 28 0.85 17.59 20.25
C PHE A 28 0.50 17.58 21.75
N ALA A 29 -0.79 17.71 22.06
CA ALA A 29 -1.29 17.54 23.41
C ALA A 29 -1.14 16.07 23.78
N ALA A 30 -0.20 15.80 24.70
CA ALA A 30 -0.16 14.52 25.41
C ALA A 30 -1.53 14.29 26.10
N PRO A 31 -2.13 13.09 25.99
CA PRO A 31 -3.43 12.85 26.59
C PRO A 31 -3.32 12.91 28.12
N PRO A 32 -4.26 13.59 28.82
CA PRO A 32 -4.31 13.54 30.27
C PRO A 32 -4.65 12.11 30.72
N MET A 33 -3.79 11.58 31.58
CA MET A 33 -3.96 10.30 32.26
C MET A 33 -5.00 10.48 33.39
N ASP A 34 -6.29 10.42 33.05
CA ASP A 34 -7.36 10.26 34.04
C ASP A 34 -8.42 9.27 33.53
N ASP A 35 -8.58 8.19 34.30
CA ASP A 35 -9.56 7.11 34.17
C ASP A 35 -11.01 7.62 34.23
N ALA A 36 -11.63 7.96 33.09
CA ALA A 36 -13.06 8.26 33.05
C ALA A 36 -13.75 8.14 31.67
N PHE A 37 -13.45 7.13 30.86
CA PHE A 37 -14.36 6.75 29.76
C PHE A 37 -14.47 5.23 29.59
N VAL A 38 -15.10 4.58 30.57
CA VAL A 38 -15.76 3.30 30.36
C VAL A 38 -17.22 3.62 30.08
N GLY A 39 -17.54 3.90 28.82
CA GLY A 39 -18.91 3.82 28.34
C GLY A 39 -19.31 2.34 28.35
N THR A 40 -20.13 1.94 29.33
CA THR A 40 -20.85 0.68 29.29
C THR A 40 -21.69 0.68 28.02
N VAL A 41 -21.34 -0.17 27.06
CA VAL A 41 -22.26 -0.52 25.98
C VAL A 41 -23.40 -1.27 26.66
N ASP A 42 -24.52 -0.57 26.85
CA ASP A 42 -25.78 -1.20 27.20
C ASP A 42 -26.01 -2.37 26.23
N ASP A 43 -26.24 -3.54 26.83
CA ASP A 43 -26.76 -4.75 26.21
C ASP A 43 -28.05 -4.36 25.48
N ALA A 44 -27.91 -4.08 24.18
CA ALA A 44 -29.02 -3.75 23.32
C ALA A 44 -29.89 -5.00 23.21
N GLY A 45 -31.01 -4.93 23.93
CA GLY A 45 -32.04 -5.95 24.00
C GLY A 45 -32.34 -6.59 22.65
N GLU A 46 -32.49 -7.91 22.72
CA GLU A 46 -33.42 -8.74 21.97
C GLU A 46 -34.10 -8.01 20.81
N ALA A 47 -33.60 -8.26 19.60
CA ALA A 47 -34.24 -7.83 18.37
C ALA A 47 -35.73 -8.25 18.42
N PRO A 48 -36.69 -7.33 18.21
CA PRO A 48 -38.08 -7.74 18.13
C PRO A 48 -38.22 -8.69 16.94
N ALA A 49 -38.54 -9.95 17.24
CA ALA A 49 -38.94 -10.91 16.24
C ALA A 49 -40.08 -10.29 15.43
N ILE A 50 -39.82 -10.05 14.14
CA ILE A 50 -40.87 -9.70 13.18
C ILE A 50 -41.77 -10.93 13.10
N ILE A 51 -42.89 -10.90 13.83
CA ILE A 51 -43.97 -11.88 13.72
C ILE A 51 -44.65 -11.64 12.37
N LEU A 52 -44.05 -12.21 11.32
CA LEU A 52 -44.64 -12.31 10.00
C LEU A 52 -45.50 -13.57 9.97
N GLY A 53 -46.79 -13.42 10.29
CA GLY A 53 -47.83 -14.40 9.96
C GLY A 53 -48.08 -15.51 10.97
N ALA A 54 -48.60 -15.18 12.15
CA ALA A 54 -49.39 -16.14 12.91
C ALA A 54 -50.76 -16.32 12.20
N PRO A 55 -51.20 -17.55 11.86
CA PRO A 55 -52.53 -17.78 11.32
C PRO A 55 -53.58 -17.48 12.41
N PRO A 56 -54.76 -16.93 12.06
CA PRO A 56 -55.77 -16.57 13.05
C PRO A 56 -56.28 -17.80 13.81
N PRO A 57 -56.61 -17.68 15.12
CA PRO A 57 -57.15 -18.79 15.89
C PRO A 57 -58.53 -19.17 15.34
N VAL A 58 -58.63 -20.40 14.85
CA VAL A 58 -59.89 -21.00 14.42
C VAL A 58 -60.76 -21.14 15.67
N ALA A 59 -61.81 -20.33 15.75
CA ALA A 59 -62.87 -20.53 16.73
C ALA A 59 -63.53 -21.87 16.41
N ALA A 60 -63.51 -22.77 17.39
CA ALA A 60 -64.29 -23.99 17.36
C ALA A 60 -65.76 -23.60 17.47
N ASP A 61 -66.52 -23.84 16.40
CA ASP A 61 -67.88 -24.35 16.46
C ASP A 61 -68.33 -24.78 15.05
N ASP A 62 -69.07 -25.88 15.04
CA ASP A 62 -70.01 -26.36 14.02
C ASP A 62 -69.60 -27.52 13.09
N GLU A 63 -70.53 -28.48 13.03
CA GLU A 63 -70.40 -29.81 12.48
C GLU A 63 -70.28 -29.84 10.95
N GLY A 64 -69.50 -30.80 10.45
CA GLY A 64 -69.48 -31.11 9.02
C GLY A 64 -68.52 -32.25 8.71
N VAL A 65 -69.03 -33.48 8.74
CA VAL A 65 -68.38 -34.63 8.09
C VAL A 65 -68.23 -34.29 6.60
N VAL A 66 -67.03 -33.89 6.20
CA VAL A 66 -66.61 -33.87 4.80
C VAL A 66 -65.95 -35.20 4.49
N GLU A 67 -66.77 -36.16 4.07
CA GLU A 67 -66.34 -37.31 3.30
C GLU A 67 -65.72 -36.78 2.01
N THR A 68 -64.40 -36.61 2.04
CA THR A 68 -63.60 -36.21 0.88
C THR A 68 -63.20 -37.49 0.17
N VAL A 69 -63.87 -37.71 -0.95
CA VAL A 69 -63.62 -38.75 -1.95
C VAL A 69 -62.12 -38.92 -2.16
N GLU A 70 -61.60 -40.13 -1.94
CA GLU A 70 -60.31 -40.57 -2.47
C GLU A 70 -60.42 -40.57 -4.01
N GLU A 71 -60.18 -39.41 -4.61
CA GLU A 71 -59.82 -39.33 -6.02
C GLU A 71 -58.41 -39.91 -6.11
N VAL A 72 -58.34 -41.17 -6.55
CA VAL A 72 -57.10 -41.82 -6.97
C VAL A 72 -56.58 -41.03 -8.17
N VAL A 73 -55.81 -39.98 -7.87
CA VAL A 73 -54.99 -39.26 -8.86
C VAL A 73 -53.96 -40.26 -9.32
N GLU A 74 -54.19 -40.80 -10.52
CA GLU A 74 -53.23 -41.65 -11.23
C GLU A 74 -51.93 -40.85 -11.38
N GLU A 75 -50.92 -41.16 -10.55
CA GLU A 75 -49.63 -40.49 -10.59
C GLU A 75 -49.05 -40.63 -12.00
N PRO A 76 -48.79 -39.53 -12.73
CA PRO A 76 -48.06 -39.62 -13.98
C PRO A 76 -46.68 -40.18 -13.68
N THR A 77 -46.38 -41.36 -14.22
CA THR A 77 -45.16 -42.16 -13.98
C THR A 77 -43.90 -41.58 -14.65
N GLY A 78 -43.82 -40.26 -14.79
CA GLY A 78 -42.67 -39.55 -15.33
C GLY A 78 -42.50 -38.16 -14.71
N PRO A 79 -41.27 -37.62 -14.67
CA PRO A 79 -41.04 -36.32 -14.09
C PRO A 79 -41.87 -35.26 -14.83
N SER A 80 -42.57 -34.43 -14.07
CA SER A 80 -43.31 -33.30 -14.61
C SER A 80 -42.35 -32.38 -15.38
N PRO A 81 -42.78 -31.73 -16.48
CA PRO A 81 -41.98 -30.71 -17.16
C PRO A 81 -41.44 -29.63 -16.22
N MET A 82 -42.17 -29.32 -15.13
CA MET A 82 -41.72 -28.39 -14.09
C MET A 82 -40.60 -28.96 -13.22
N GLN A 83 -40.58 -30.27 -12.96
CA GLN A 83 -39.49 -30.92 -12.22
C GLN A 83 -38.20 -30.89 -13.03
N LEU A 84 -38.26 -31.25 -14.32
CA LEU A 84 -37.10 -31.18 -15.22
C LEU A 84 -36.57 -29.74 -15.32
N TRP A 85 -37.45 -28.75 -15.47
CA TRP A 85 -37.06 -27.35 -15.50
C TRP A 85 -36.41 -26.89 -14.19
N ASN A 86 -36.95 -27.29 -13.04
CA ASN A 86 -36.38 -26.93 -11.75
C ASN A 86 -35.01 -27.60 -11.54
N GLU A 87 -34.82 -28.85 -11.96
CA GLU A 87 -33.53 -29.53 -11.91
C GLU A 87 -32.49 -28.84 -12.79
N GLU A 88 -32.83 -28.52 -14.04
CA GLU A 88 -31.97 -27.73 -14.94
C GLU A 88 -31.62 -26.37 -14.33
N TRP A 89 -32.63 -25.66 -13.80
CA TRP A 89 -32.44 -24.37 -13.16
C TRP A 89 -31.49 -24.44 -11.95
N GLN A 90 -31.68 -25.41 -11.06
CA GLN A 90 -30.80 -25.63 -9.90
C GLN A 90 -29.36 -25.91 -10.35
N ASN A 91 -29.18 -26.72 -11.39
CA ASN A 91 -27.86 -26.99 -11.96
C ASN A 91 -27.20 -25.70 -12.49
N THR A 92 -27.94 -24.85 -13.22
CA THR A 92 -27.39 -23.56 -13.69
C THR A 92 -27.02 -22.61 -12.54
N LEU A 93 -27.78 -22.65 -11.44
CA LEU A 93 -27.56 -21.80 -10.28
C LEU A 93 -26.32 -22.26 -9.50
N LEU A 94 -26.13 -23.57 -9.39
CA LEU A 94 -24.95 -24.18 -8.80
C LEU A 94 -23.70 -23.90 -9.63
N GLU A 95 -23.76 -24.04 -10.95
CA GLU A 95 -22.64 -23.72 -11.86
C GLU A 95 -22.23 -22.24 -11.75
N ARG A 96 -23.20 -21.32 -11.72
CA ARG A 96 -22.91 -19.88 -11.52
C ARG A 96 -22.27 -19.62 -10.16
N LYS A 97 -22.81 -20.24 -9.09
CA LYS A 97 -22.25 -20.11 -7.75
C LYS A 97 -20.81 -20.60 -7.70
N ASP A 98 -20.52 -21.75 -8.30
CA ASP A 98 -19.19 -22.35 -8.29
C ASP A 98 -18.21 -21.52 -9.12
N ALA A 99 -18.64 -20.99 -10.27
CA ALA A 99 -17.85 -20.06 -11.08
C ALA A 99 -17.53 -18.75 -10.34
N GLU A 100 -18.50 -18.18 -9.62
CA GLU A 100 -18.27 -17.00 -8.79
C GLU A 100 -17.34 -17.29 -7.60
N ASN A 101 -17.49 -18.45 -6.97
CA ASN A 101 -16.64 -18.85 -5.85
C ASN A 101 -15.20 -19.12 -6.30
N ALA A 102 -15.01 -19.73 -7.48
CA ALA A 102 -13.70 -19.91 -8.10
C ALA A 102 -13.02 -18.55 -8.35
N LYS A 103 -13.72 -17.59 -8.95
CA LYS A 103 -13.19 -16.23 -9.17
C LYS A 103 -12.82 -15.53 -7.85
N LYS A 104 -13.65 -15.66 -6.81
CA LYS A 104 -13.34 -15.11 -5.49
C LYS A 104 -12.08 -15.74 -4.90
N ALA A 105 -11.91 -17.05 -5.04
CA ALA A 105 -10.71 -17.75 -4.60
C ALA A 105 -9.46 -17.28 -5.36
N GLU A 106 -9.55 -17.11 -6.68
CA GLU A 106 -8.47 -16.55 -7.51
C GLU A 106 -8.08 -15.13 -7.07
N PHE A 107 -9.05 -14.26 -6.82
CA PHE A 107 -8.76 -12.90 -6.34
C PHE A 107 -8.12 -12.89 -4.96
N LEU A 108 -8.55 -13.77 -4.05
CA LEU A 108 -7.95 -13.89 -2.73
C LEU A 108 -6.51 -14.41 -2.82
N ASP A 109 -6.24 -15.37 -3.71
CA ASP A 109 -4.89 -15.89 -3.91
C ASP A 109 -3.98 -14.84 -4.54
N ALA A 110 -4.44 -14.17 -5.61
CA ALA A 110 -3.71 -13.07 -6.23
C ALA A 110 -3.41 -11.92 -5.24
N SER A 111 -4.36 -11.60 -4.37
CA SER A 111 -4.17 -10.56 -3.35
C SER A 111 -3.13 -10.96 -2.30
N LYS A 112 -3.09 -12.24 -1.89
CA LYS A 112 -2.07 -12.76 -0.98
C LYS A 112 -0.69 -12.72 -1.62
N GLN A 113 -0.58 -13.21 -2.85
CA GLN A 113 0.67 -13.16 -3.62
C GLN A 113 1.18 -11.72 -3.78
N ALA A 114 0.30 -10.77 -4.10
CA ALA A 114 0.67 -9.36 -4.22
C ALA A 114 1.16 -8.76 -2.89
N MET A 115 0.57 -9.16 -1.75
CA MET A 115 1.00 -8.71 -0.43
C MET A 115 2.38 -9.27 -0.05
N ASP A 116 2.61 -10.55 -0.35
CA ASP A 116 3.89 -11.22 -0.13
C ASP A 116 4.98 -10.60 -1.01
N GLU A 117 4.68 -10.35 -2.28
CA GLU A 117 5.60 -9.68 -3.20
C GLU A 117 5.92 -8.26 -2.76
N PHE A 118 4.93 -7.47 -2.35
CA PHE A 118 5.16 -6.12 -1.83
C PHE A 118 6.08 -6.13 -0.60
N SER A 119 5.86 -7.08 0.31
CA SER A 119 6.69 -7.24 1.51
C SER A 119 8.13 -7.62 1.15
N ALA A 120 8.32 -8.56 0.23
CA ALA A 120 9.63 -8.99 -0.27
C ALA A 120 10.37 -7.87 -1.00
N GLN A 121 9.69 -7.11 -1.86
CA GLN A 121 10.27 -5.95 -2.55
C GLN A 121 10.69 -4.86 -1.57
N ARG A 122 9.87 -4.59 -0.53
CA ARG A 122 10.20 -3.63 0.51
C ARG A 122 11.45 -4.07 1.29
N GLU A 123 11.51 -5.33 1.69
CA GLU A 123 12.68 -5.87 2.40
C GLU A 123 13.94 -5.78 1.54
N THR A 124 13.86 -6.20 0.27
CA THR A 124 14.98 -6.08 -0.68
C THR A 124 15.45 -4.63 -0.83
N LYS A 125 14.51 -3.68 -0.95
CA LYS A 125 14.84 -2.25 -1.06
C LYS A 125 15.46 -1.72 0.23
N ARG A 126 15.00 -2.17 1.39
CA ARG A 126 15.56 -1.81 2.70
C ARG A 126 16.99 -2.36 2.84
N GLU A 127 17.20 -3.62 2.52
CA GLU A 127 18.51 -4.27 2.57
C GLU A 127 19.50 -3.64 1.59
N SER A 128 19.07 -3.38 0.36
CA SER A 128 19.88 -2.68 -0.64
C SER A 128 20.30 -1.30 -0.15
N LYS A 129 19.38 -0.50 0.40
CA LYS A 129 19.69 0.81 0.98
C LYS A 129 20.65 0.71 2.16
N MET A 130 20.42 -0.23 3.07
CA MET A 130 21.32 -0.43 4.21
C MET A 130 22.72 -0.88 3.78
N SER A 131 22.81 -1.75 2.78
CA SER A 131 24.08 -2.21 2.21
C SER A 131 24.82 -1.05 1.54
N LYS A 132 24.11 -0.28 0.71
CA LYS A 132 24.66 0.91 0.06
C LYS A 132 25.15 1.94 1.08
N ASN A 133 24.36 2.26 2.10
CA ASN A 133 24.78 3.21 3.13
C ASN A 133 26.06 2.75 3.86
N ARG A 134 26.18 1.45 4.16
CA ARG A 134 27.41 0.90 4.76
C ARG A 134 28.61 0.98 3.81
N ALA A 135 28.40 0.69 2.52
CA ALA A 135 29.44 0.82 1.51
C ALA A 135 29.88 2.29 1.33
N ASP A 136 28.92 3.21 1.24
CA ASP A 136 29.18 4.65 1.11
C ASP A 136 29.89 5.20 2.38
N GLU A 137 29.53 4.72 3.57
CA GLU A 137 30.23 5.04 4.83
C GLU A 137 31.67 4.53 4.81
N GLN A 138 31.88 3.28 4.37
CA GLN A 138 33.21 2.70 4.26
C GLN A 138 34.07 3.45 3.23
N GLU A 139 33.54 3.75 2.05
CA GLU A 139 34.23 4.53 1.01
C GLU A 139 34.59 5.93 1.53
N LYS A 140 33.70 6.56 2.30
CA LYS A 140 33.99 7.85 2.92
C LYS A 140 35.12 7.77 3.94
N LEU A 141 35.17 6.71 4.76
CA LEU A 141 36.24 6.50 5.72
C LEU A 141 37.58 6.25 5.00
N GLU A 142 37.58 5.39 3.99
CA GLU A 142 38.76 5.10 3.16
C GLU A 142 39.25 6.35 2.43
N ALA A 143 38.33 7.19 1.91
CA ALA A 143 38.69 8.46 1.29
C ALA A 143 39.32 9.44 2.29
N ILE A 144 38.87 9.45 3.55
CA ILE A 144 39.47 10.27 4.62
C ILE A 144 40.86 9.74 5.00
N GLU A 145 41.02 8.41 5.10
CA GLU A 145 42.30 7.77 5.39
C GLU A 145 43.32 8.02 4.27
N ALA A 146 42.91 7.85 3.00
CA ALA A 146 43.74 8.17 1.84
C ALA A 146 44.10 9.66 1.76
N ASP A 147 43.18 10.56 2.12
CA ASP A 147 43.49 11.99 2.23
C ASP A 147 44.43 12.28 3.42
N LEU A 148 44.41 11.48 4.48
CA LEU A 148 45.27 11.61 5.66
C LEU A 148 46.70 11.15 5.37
N GLU A 149 46.84 10.02 4.69
CA GLU A 149 48.13 9.42 4.28
C GLU A 149 48.83 10.19 3.15
N ASN A 150 48.13 11.08 2.46
CA ASN A 150 48.73 11.88 1.40
C ASN A 150 49.77 12.88 1.96
N ASP A 151 51.02 12.74 1.52
CA ASP A 151 52.15 13.60 1.92
C ASP A 151 51.97 15.09 1.55
N ASN A 152 51.08 15.43 0.60
CA ASN A 152 50.79 16.81 0.24
C ASN A 152 49.49 17.32 0.90
N SER A 153 49.65 18.03 2.02
CA SER A 153 48.56 18.67 2.77
C SER A 153 47.70 19.63 1.94
N TRP A 154 48.24 20.25 0.88
CA TRP A 154 47.49 21.15 0.00
C TRP A 154 46.49 20.41 -0.91
N GLN A 155 46.69 19.12 -1.18
CA GLN A 155 45.69 18.30 -1.89
C GLN A 155 44.41 18.15 -1.06
N ARG A 156 44.56 17.96 0.26
CA ARG A 156 43.44 17.93 1.22
C ARG A 156 42.73 19.27 1.29
N VAL A 157 43.49 20.37 1.38
CA VAL A 157 42.91 21.74 1.40
C VAL A 157 42.13 22.04 0.12
N CYS A 158 42.66 21.69 -1.05
CA CYS A 158 41.97 21.91 -2.32
C CYS A 158 40.70 21.05 -2.50
N LYS A 159 40.59 19.90 -1.80
CA LYS A 159 39.39 19.06 -1.81
C LYS A 159 38.29 19.60 -0.89
N MET A 160 38.67 20.29 0.19
CA MET A 160 37.73 20.93 1.13
C MET A 160 37.21 22.28 0.64
N VAL A 161 37.98 22.98 -0.21
CA VAL A 161 37.61 24.29 -0.76
C VAL A 161 36.96 24.11 -2.12
N GLU A 162 35.78 24.69 -2.30
CA GLU A 162 35.10 24.73 -3.60
C GLU A 162 35.84 25.67 -4.55
N LEU A 163 36.49 25.11 -5.58
CA LEU A 163 37.26 25.87 -6.57
C LEU A 163 36.44 26.26 -7.80
N SER A 164 35.20 25.77 -7.93
CA SER A 164 34.30 26.20 -9.00
C SER A 164 34.02 27.71 -8.90
N HIS A 165 33.86 28.33 -10.06
CA HIS A 165 33.69 29.78 -10.15
C HIS A 165 32.21 30.11 -9.95
N ASP A 166 31.84 30.46 -8.72
CA ASP A 166 30.54 31.10 -8.48
C ASP A 166 30.61 32.53 -9.04
N GLN A 167 29.72 32.86 -9.97
CA GLN A 167 29.82 34.04 -10.86
C GLN A 167 29.58 35.39 -10.13
N ALA A 168 29.50 35.40 -8.79
CA ALA A 168 28.87 36.49 -8.05
C ALA A 168 29.75 37.24 -7.02
N SER A 169 31.01 36.86 -6.74
CA SER A 169 31.79 37.61 -5.74
C SER A 169 33.31 37.48 -5.87
N ALA A 170 33.98 38.64 -6.01
CA ALA A 170 35.43 38.89 -6.01
C ALA A 170 36.31 38.13 -7.03
N ASP A 171 37.39 38.77 -7.51
CA ASP A 171 38.40 38.10 -8.35
C ASP A 171 39.27 37.14 -7.53
N VAL A 172 38.77 35.92 -7.35
CA VAL A 172 39.49 34.81 -6.70
C VAL A 172 40.40 34.03 -7.66
N LYS A 173 40.61 34.50 -8.90
CA LYS A 173 41.43 33.78 -9.90
C LYS A 173 42.87 33.58 -9.41
N ARG A 174 43.48 34.63 -8.85
CA ARG A 174 44.85 34.57 -8.32
C ARG A 174 45.00 33.58 -7.17
N MET A 175 43.99 33.53 -6.28
CA MET A 175 43.98 32.59 -5.16
C MET A 175 43.83 31.15 -5.65
N ARG A 176 42.92 30.91 -6.62
CA ARG A 176 42.75 29.60 -7.27
C ARG A 176 44.06 29.12 -7.90
N ASP A 177 44.76 29.99 -8.65
CA ASP A 177 46.02 29.66 -9.32
C ASP A 177 47.11 29.27 -8.31
N VAL A 178 47.20 29.98 -7.18
CA VAL A 178 48.13 29.64 -6.08
C VAL A 178 47.79 28.30 -5.44
N MET A 179 46.51 28.03 -5.16
CA MET A 179 46.07 26.75 -4.60
C MET A 179 46.35 25.57 -5.55
N ILE A 180 46.14 25.74 -6.86
CA ILE A 180 46.47 24.72 -7.88
C ILE A 180 47.98 24.48 -7.96
N LEU A 181 48.79 25.53 -7.87
CA LEU A 181 50.24 25.41 -7.90
C LEU A 181 50.78 24.63 -6.69
N LEU A 182 50.27 24.91 -5.49
CA LEU A 182 50.65 24.20 -4.26
C LEU A 182 50.14 22.74 -4.24
N LYS A 183 49.00 22.48 -4.87
CA LYS A 183 48.47 21.12 -5.07
C LYS A 183 49.40 20.25 -5.94
N ASN A 184 50.02 20.84 -6.95
CA ASN A 184 50.80 20.12 -7.96
C ASN A 184 52.31 20.08 -7.67
N ASP A 185 52.86 21.08 -6.98
CA ASP A 185 54.30 21.18 -6.67
C ASP A 185 54.57 20.93 -5.18
N THR A 186 54.95 19.70 -4.87
CA THR A 186 55.25 19.25 -3.49
C THR A 186 56.44 19.97 -2.88
N ASN A 187 57.44 20.37 -3.66
CA ASN A 187 58.62 21.06 -3.13
C ASN A 187 58.27 22.47 -2.65
N LYS A 188 57.43 23.18 -3.40
CA LYS A 188 56.94 24.51 -3.01
C LYS A 188 55.96 24.42 -1.84
N ALA A 189 55.14 23.38 -1.80
CA ALA A 189 54.26 23.10 -0.66
C ALA A 189 55.04 22.87 0.63
N VAL A 190 56.09 22.05 0.60
CA VAL A 190 56.96 21.76 1.76
C VAL A 190 57.75 22.99 2.20
N ALA A 191 58.19 23.85 1.28
CA ALA A 191 58.94 25.07 1.64
C ALA A 191 58.09 26.14 2.37
N LEU A 192 56.77 26.02 2.34
CA LEU A 192 55.82 26.95 2.97
C LEU A 192 55.04 26.34 4.14
N ALA A 193 55.21 25.04 4.39
CA ALA A 193 54.62 24.31 5.51
C ALA A 193 55.48 24.44 6.77
#